data_AF-A0A1F3Y9S3-F1
#
_entry.id   AF-A0A1F3Y9S3-F1
#
_cell.length_a   1.000
_cell.length_b   1.000
_cell.length_c   1.000
_cell.angle_alpha   90.00
_cell.angle_beta   90.00
_cell.angle_gamma   90.00
#
_symmetry.space_group_name_H-M   'P 1'
#
loop_
_entity.id
_entity.type
_entity.pdbx_description
1 polymer ?
#
loop_
_entity_poly.entity_id
_entity_poly.type
_entity_poly.pdbx_seq_one_letter_code
_entity_poly.pdbx_strand_id
1 'polypeptide(L)'
;MKPWIVAFFVLQAAVMLFDEFYFHWRRGLPRWERIGHPIDTLSVLAVLGFSIYVEPTAKEIPTFALLTTISSFCVTKDEWIHAKLCGGFEHWAHAVLFLFHPILLLGAGWLWWTRERPILFLETALIGTFLVYQVTYWNFLWPNLKVER
;
A
#
# COMPACT_ATOMS: atom_id res chain seq x y z
N MET A 1 -7.58 -19.71 6.78
CA MET A 1 -7.90 -18.43 6.11
C MET A 1 -8.99 -18.61 5.05
N LYS A 2 -9.96 -17.69 4.95
CA LYS A 2 -11.03 -17.78 3.95
C LYS A 2 -10.45 -17.46 2.55
N PRO A 3 -10.67 -18.30 1.52
CA PRO A 3 -10.04 -18.12 0.20
C PRO A 3 -10.27 -16.75 -0.45
N TRP A 4 -11.43 -16.14 -0.19
CA TRP A 4 -11.76 -14.82 -0.74
C TRP A 4 -10.88 -13.69 -0.17
N ILE A 5 -10.40 -13.80 1.08
CA ILE A 5 -9.48 -12.79 1.66
C ILE A 5 -8.18 -12.79 0.87
N VAL A 6 -7.60 -13.97 0.67
CA VAL A 6 -6.37 -14.15 -0.13
C VAL A 6 -6.54 -13.62 -1.53
N ALA A 7 -7.70 -13.88 -2.15
CA ALA A 7 -7.98 -13.38 -3.48
C ALA A 7 -7.87 -11.86 -3.56
N PHE A 8 -8.39 -11.12 -2.57
CA PHE A 8 -8.23 -9.66 -2.53
C PHE A 8 -6.78 -9.21 -2.36
N PHE A 9 -5.99 -9.87 -1.49
CA PHE A 9 -4.55 -9.56 -1.34
C PHE A 9 -3.81 -9.75 -2.67
N VAL A 10 -4.03 -10.88 -3.33
CA VAL A 10 -3.40 -11.20 -4.62
C VAL A 10 -3.85 -10.23 -5.72
N LEU A 11 -5.15 -9.92 -5.80
CA LEU A 11 -5.69 -9.01 -6.80
C LEU A 11 -5.16 -7.58 -6.60
N GLN A 12 -5.12 -7.07 -5.36
CA GLN A 12 -4.50 -5.77 -5.08
C GLN A 12 -3.03 -5.78 -5.49
N ALA A 13 -2.28 -6.79 -5.08
CA ALA A 13 -0.86 -6.89 -5.42
C ALA A 13 -0.67 -6.88 -6.94
N ALA A 14 -1.49 -7.62 -7.69
CA ALA A 14 -1.44 -7.62 -9.15
C ALA A 14 -1.72 -6.23 -9.77
N VAL A 15 -2.76 -5.54 -9.31
CA VAL A 15 -3.09 -4.19 -9.80
C VAL A 15 -2.00 -3.17 -9.41
N MET A 16 -1.46 -3.27 -8.19
CA MET A 16 -0.39 -2.39 -7.70
C MET A 16 0.90 -2.60 -8.49
N LEU A 17 1.28 -3.85 -8.76
CA LEU A 17 2.46 -4.17 -9.57
C LEU A 17 2.26 -3.73 -11.03
N PHE A 18 1.05 -3.86 -11.58
CA PHE A 18 0.74 -3.34 -12.90
C PHE A 18 0.87 -1.82 -12.94
N ASP A 19 0.28 -1.11 -11.98
CA ASP A 19 0.40 0.33 -11.86
C ASP A 19 1.86 0.79 -11.78
N GLU A 20 2.61 0.15 -10.89
CA GLU A 20 4.01 0.44 -10.66
C GLU A 20 4.89 0.19 -11.90
N PHE A 21 4.82 -1.01 -12.49
CA PHE A 21 5.74 -1.38 -13.56
C PHE A 21 5.28 -0.99 -14.97
N TYR A 22 4.01 -0.62 -15.14
CA TYR A 22 3.49 -0.14 -16.42
C TYR A 22 3.29 1.38 -16.43
N PHE A 23 2.46 1.93 -15.54
CA PHE A 23 2.13 3.36 -15.58
C PHE A 23 3.28 4.23 -15.06
N HIS A 24 3.78 3.96 -13.85
CA HIS A 24 4.85 4.78 -13.27
C HIS A 24 6.14 4.71 -14.09
N TRP A 25 6.52 3.53 -14.58
CA TRP A 25 7.69 3.40 -15.45
C TRP A 25 7.53 4.16 -16.77
N ARG A 26 6.33 4.18 -17.35
CA ARG A 26 6.06 4.87 -18.63
C ARG A 26 6.03 6.39 -18.48
N ARG A 27 5.33 6.94 -17.48
CA ARG A 27 5.19 8.40 -17.31
C ARG A 27 6.28 9.01 -16.41
N GLY A 28 6.95 8.17 -15.62
CA GLY A 28 7.84 8.60 -14.54
C GLY A 28 7.08 8.99 -13.28
N LEU A 29 7.81 9.18 -12.18
CA LEU A 29 7.19 9.49 -10.88
C LEU A 29 7.58 10.90 -10.39
N PRO A 30 6.64 11.86 -10.27
CA PRO A 30 6.93 13.20 -9.79
C PRO A 30 7.26 13.20 -8.28
N ARG A 31 7.88 14.28 -7.81
CA ARG A 31 8.36 14.39 -6.41
C ARG A 31 7.29 14.10 -5.35
N TRP A 32 6.05 14.54 -5.57
CA TRP A 32 4.93 14.29 -4.64
C TRP A 32 4.71 12.80 -4.41
N GLU A 33 4.55 12.04 -5.49
CA GLU A 33 4.31 10.59 -5.45
C GLU A 33 5.54 9.82 -4.95
N ARG A 34 6.75 10.26 -5.31
CA ARG A 34 8.00 9.64 -4.84
C ARG A 34 8.16 9.68 -3.31
N ILE A 35 7.64 10.71 -2.66
CA ILE A 35 7.64 10.85 -1.20
C ILE A 35 6.36 10.26 -0.61
N GLY A 36 5.23 10.48 -1.28
CA GLY A 36 3.90 10.01 -0.89
C GLY A 36 3.84 8.49 -0.79
N HIS A 37 4.26 7.76 -1.82
CA HIS A 37 4.14 6.30 -1.87
C HIS A 37 4.90 5.59 -0.73
N PRO A 38 6.13 5.99 -0.35
CA PRO A 38 6.76 5.50 0.86
C PRO A 38 5.96 5.78 2.15
N ILE A 39 5.34 6.96 2.29
CA ILE A 39 4.50 7.30 3.45
C ILE A 39 3.26 6.40 3.49
N ASP A 40 2.63 6.14 2.34
CA ASP A 40 1.48 5.24 2.26
C ASP A 40 1.86 3.83 2.67
N THR A 41 2.98 3.34 2.14
CA THR A 41 3.50 2.00 2.45
C THR A 41 3.87 1.88 3.93
N LEU A 42 4.52 2.90 4.50
CA LEU A 42 4.80 2.97 5.95
C LEU A 42 3.51 2.97 6.79
N SER A 43 2.45 3.63 6.34
CA SER A 43 1.16 3.63 7.05
C SER A 43 0.54 2.23 7.11
N VAL A 44 0.67 1.43 6.04
CA VAL A 44 0.23 0.03 6.03
C VAL A 44 1.13 -0.82 6.92
N LEU A 45 2.45 -0.64 6.85
CA LEU A 45 3.39 -1.34 7.74
C LEU A 45 3.16 -1.02 9.21
N ALA A 46 2.67 0.18 9.55
CA ALA A 46 2.28 0.51 10.92
C ALA A 46 1.05 -0.32 11.37
N VAL A 47 0.04 -0.49 10.51
CA VAL A 47 -1.11 -1.37 10.78
C VAL A 47 -0.67 -2.82 10.96
N LEU A 48 0.20 -3.32 10.06
CA LEU A 48 0.69 -4.70 10.13
C LEU A 48 1.60 -4.93 11.34
N GLY A 49 2.49 -3.98 11.64
CA GLY A 49 3.34 -4.03 12.84
C GLY A 49 2.51 -4.06 14.11
N PHE A 50 1.49 -3.20 14.21
CA PHE A 50 0.52 -3.26 15.31
C PHE A 50 -0.13 -4.64 15.40
N SER A 51 -0.60 -5.18 14.28
CA SER A 51 -1.25 -6.49 14.20
C SER A 51 -0.33 -7.66 14.58
N ILE A 52 0.98 -7.52 14.41
CA ILE A 52 1.97 -8.55 14.77
C ILE A 52 2.29 -8.49 16.27
N TYR A 53 2.50 -7.29 16.80
CA TYR A 53 3.07 -7.11 18.14
C TYR A 53 2.04 -6.85 19.24
N VAL A 54 0.80 -6.52 18.91
CA VAL A 54 -0.27 -6.25 19.87
C VAL A 54 -1.29 -7.40 19.87
N GLU A 55 -1.67 -7.89 21.05
CA GLU A 55 -2.67 -8.95 21.18
C GLU A 55 -4.09 -8.44 20.83
N PRO A 56 -4.90 -9.23 20.10
CA PRO A 56 -6.26 -8.83 19.76
C PRO A 56 -7.16 -8.83 21.00
N THR A 57 -7.49 -7.64 21.48
CA THR A 57 -8.46 -7.43 22.55
C THR A 57 -9.44 -6.32 22.17
N ALA A 58 -10.62 -6.30 22.79
CA ALA A 58 -11.63 -5.26 22.53
C ALA A 58 -11.11 -3.84 22.83
N LYS A 59 -10.14 -3.68 23.74
CA LYS A 59 -9.54 -2.38 24.09
C LYS A 59 -8.65 -1.82 22.98
N GLU A 60 -8.10 -2.68 22.13
CA GLU A 60 -7.16 -2.30 21.06
C GLU A 60 -7.85 -2.01 19.74
N ILE A 61 -9.14 -2.34 19.60
CA ILE A 61 -9.94 -2.06 18.40
C ILE A 61 -9.91 -0.57 18.00
N PRO A 62 -10.06 0.41 18.92
CA PRO A 62 -9.98 1.82 18.55
C PRO A 62 -8.62 2.22 17.97
N THR A 63 -7.52 1.69 18.51
CA THR A 63 -6.17 1.96 18.01
C THR A 63 -5.98 1.39 16.61
N PHE A 64 -6.40 0.13 16.41
CA PHE A 64 -6.39 -0.50 15.10
C PHE A 64 -7.21 0.32 14.08
N ALA A 65 -8.44 0.68 14.44
CA ALA A 65 -9.34 1.47 13.58
C ALA A 65 -8.76 2.84 13.24
N LEU A 66 -8.09 3.50 14.19
CA LEU A 66 -7.39 4.76 13.96
C LEU A 66 -6.26 4.59 12.94
N LEU A 67 -5.39 3.58 13.11
CA LEU A 67 -4.30 3.31 12.18
C LEU A 67 -4.80 2.99 10.77
N THR A 68 -5.85 2.18 10.63
CA THR A 68 -6.44 1.86 9.32
C THR A 68 -7.08 3.08 8.66
N THR A 69 -7.69 3.96 9.46
CA THR A 69 -8.28 5.22 8.98
C THR A 69 -7.19 6.16 8.48
N ILE A 70 -6.12 6.34 9.26
CA ILE A 70 -4.95 7.14 8.85
C ILE A 70 -4.36 6.59 7.55
N SER A 71 -4.15 5.28 7.45
CA SER A 71 -3.61 4.64 6.25
C SER A 71 -4.52 4.85 5.03
N SER A 72 -5.84 4.81 5.21
CA SER A 72 -6.80 5.09 4.14
C SER A 72 -6.72 6.55 3.69
N PHE A 73 -6.58 7.50 4.61
CA PHE A 73 -6.38 8.90 4.25
C PHE A 73 -5.07 9.14 3.50
N CYS A 74 -3.99 8.47 3.92
CA CYS A 74 -2.70 8.54 3.25
C CYS A 74 -2.82 8.18 1.76
N VAL A 75 -3.46 7.08 1.38
CA VAL A 75 -3.60 6.74 -0.04
C VAL A 75 -4.54 7.68 -0.80
N THR A 76 -5.61 8.18 -0.17
CA THR A 76 -6.57 9.08 -0.85
C THR A 76 -5.98 10.45 -1.21
N LYS A 77 -4.89 10.88 -0.55
CA LYS A 77 -4.23 12.16 -0.85
C LYS A 77 -3.71 12.23 -2.29
N ASP A 78 -3.43 11.08 -2.90
CA ASP A 78 -2.81 11.03 -4.22
C ASP A 78 -3.79 11.35 -5.35
N GLU A 79 -5.10 11.30 -5.07
CA GLU A 79 -6.14 11.70 -6.01
C GLU A 79 -5.93 13.12 -6.56
N TRP A 80 -5.40 14.04 -5.74
CA TRP A 80 -5.09 15.41 -6.17
C TRP A 80 -4.03 15.48 -7.26
N ILE A 81 -3.15 14.47 -7.34
CA ILE A 81 -2.13 14.34 -8.37
C ILE A 81 -2.64 13.45 -9.50
N HIS A 82 -3.35 12.36 -9.20
CA HIS A 82 -3.91 11.45 -10.21
C HIS A 82 -4.84 12.19 -11.17
N ALA A 83 -5.72 13.06 -10.65
CA ALA A 83 -6.60 13.89 -11.46
C ALA A 83 -5.89 14.82 -12.46
N LYS A 84 -4.58 15.07 -12.26
CA LYS A 84 -3.77 15.95 -13.13
C LYS A 84 -2.91 15.16 -14.10
N LEU A 85 -2.44 13.98 -13.71
CA LEU A 85 -1.38 13.25 -14.42
C LEU A 85 -1.85 11.97 -15.09
N CYS A 86 -2.87 11.31 -14.54
CA CYS A 86 -3.26 9.99 -14.98
C CYS A 86 -4.27 10.06 -16.14
N GLY A 87 -4.08 9.21 -17.15
CA GLY A 87 -5.10 8.96 -18.16
C GLY A 87 -6.25 8.12 -17.59
N GLY A 88 -7.38 8.04 -18.30
CA GLY A 88 -8.60 7.38 -17.77
C GLY A 88 -8.40 5.93 -17.31
N PHE A 89 -7.54 5.15 -17.97
CA PHE A 89 -7.28 3.76 -17.57
C PHE A 89 -6.41 3.65 -16.32
N GLU A 90 -5.41 4.52 -16.17
CA GLU A 90 -4.58 4.60 -14.95
C GLU A 90 -5.44 5.07 -13.77
N HIS A 91 -6.27 6.09 -14.00
CA HIS A 91 -7.20 6.62 -13.01
C HIS A 91 -8.21 5.54 -12.54
N TRP A 92 -8.72 4.72 -13.47
CA TRP A 92 -9.54 3.54 -13.12
C TRP A 92 -8.78 2.52 -12.26
N ALA A 93 -7.51 2.22 -12.59
CA ALA A 93 -6.71 1.29 -11.81
C ALA A 93 -6.51 1.81 -10.37
N HIS A 94 -6.23 3.11 -10.21
CA HIS A 94 -6.14 3.75 -8.89
C HIS A 94 -7.44 3.70 -8.10
N ALA A 95 -8.59 3.94 -8.76
CA ALA A 95 -9.89 3.80 -8.12
C ALA A 95 -10.14 2.36 -7.61
N VAL A 96 -9.72 1.34 -8.36
CA VAL A 96 -9.77 -0.06 -7.91
C VAL A 96 -8.86 -0.28 -6.70
N LEU A 97 -7.62 0.23 -6.74
CA LEU A 97 -6.69 0.15 -5.60
C LEU A 97 -7.24 0.82 -4.33
N PHE A 98 -7.89 1.97 -4.47
CA PHE A 98 -8.53 2.69 -3.36
C PHE A 98 -9.72 1.92 -2.77
N LEU A 99 -10.51 1.23 -3.61
CA LEU A 99 -11.59 0.38 -3.14
C LEU A 99 -11.07 -0.83 -2.36
N PHE A 100 -9.99 -1.44 -2.84
CA PHE A 100 -9.40 -2.63 -2.22
C PHE A 100 -8.62 -2.32 -0.94
N HIS A 101 -8.02 -1.14 -0.82
CA HIS A 101 -7.23 -0.76 0.36
C HIS A 101 -7.96 -0.99 1.71
N PRO A 102 -9.16 -0.43 1.97
CA PRO A 102 -9.87 -0.68 3.22
C PRO A 102 -10.27 -2.16 3.39
N ILE A 103 -10.56 -2.88 2.30
CA ILE A 103 -10.88 -4.31 2.35
C ILE A 103 -9.67 -5.11 2.84
N LEU A 104 -8.46 -4.76 2.37
CA LEU A 104 -7.22 -5.40 2.81
C LEU A 104 -6.89 -5.07 4.26
N LEU A 105 -7.08 -3.83 4.69
CA LEU A 105 -6.88 -3.44 6.09
C LEU A 105 -7.85 -4.20 7.01
N LEU A 106 -9.10 -4.39 6.59
CA LEU A 106 -10.04 -5.27 7.31
C LEU A 106 -9.59 -6.73 7.28
N GLY A 107 -9.02 -7.19 6.17
CA GLY A 107 -8.37 -8.50 6.06
C GLY A 107 -7.24 -8.68 7.06
N ALA A 108 -6.36 -7.67 7.20
CA ALA A 108 -5.31 -7.66 8.21
C ALA A 108 -5.89 -7.67 9.63
N GLY A 109 -6.98 -6.93 9.89
CA GLY A 109 -7.71 -6.96 11.16
C GLY A 109 -8.31 -8.33 11.47
N TRP A 110 -8.81 -9.05 10.46
CA TRP A 110 -9.27 -10.42 10.61
C TRP A 110 -8.12 -11.37 10.96
N LEU A 111 -6.99 -11.29 10.26
CA LEU A 111 -5.79 -12.10 10.53
C LEU A 111 -5.24 -11.82 11.93
N TRP A 112 -5.23 -10.55 12.35
CA TRP A 112 -4.90 -10.13 13.70
C TRP A 112 -5.81 -10.77 14.73
N TRP A 113 -7.13 -10.67 14.56
CA TRP A 113 -8.13 -11.22 15.48
C TRP A 113 -8.06 -12.74 15.60
N THR A 114 -7.77 -13.42 14.47
CA THR A 114 -7.62 -14.88 14.41
C THR A 114 -6.21 -15.37 14.73
N ARG A 115 -5.29 -14.45 15.08
CA ARG A 115 -3.89 -14.72 15.48
C ARG A 115 -3.05 -15.43 14.41
N GLU A 116 -3.34 -15.16 13.15
CA GLU A 116 -2.66 -15.72 11.98
C GLU A 116 -1.32 -15.00 11.69
N ARG A 117 -0.42 -14.97 12.69
CA ARG A 117 0.84 -14.22 12.64
C ARG A 117 1.75 -14.54 11.44
N PRO A 118 1.94 -15.80 11.01
CA PRO A 118 2.81 -16.10 9.88
C PRO A 118 2.42 -15.37 8.60
N ILE A 119 1.12 -15.17 8.38
CA ILE A 119 0.61 -14.47 7.21
C ILE A 119 0.88 -12.97 7.34
N LEU A 120 0.63 -12.39 8.52
CA LEU A 120 0.97 -10.98 8.78
C LEU A 120 2.46 -10.71 8.59
N PHE A 121 3.34 -11.61 9.02
CA PHE A 121 4.78 -11.50 8.77
C PHE A 121 5.13 -11.57 7.28
N LEU A 122 4.51 -12.51 6.54
CA LEU A 122 4.72 -12.62 5.09
C LEU A 122 4.29 -11.33 4.37
N GLU A 123 3.09 -10.84 4.64
CA GLU A 123 2.58 -9.57 4.09
C GLU A 123 3.50 -8.40 4.44
N THR A 124 3.95 -8.33 5.71
CA THR A 124 4.90 -7.29 6.16
C THR A 124 6.22 -7.37 5.42
N ALA A 125 6.75 -8.58 5.16
CA ALA A 125 7.99 -8.76 4.41
C ALA A 125 7.84 -8.35 2.95
N LEU A 126 6.73 -8.71 2.30
CA LEU A 126 6.45 -8.35 0.91
C LEU A 126 6.30 -6.83 0.76
N ILE A 127 5.48 -6.19 1.60
CA ILE A 127 5.27 -4.74 1.59
C ILE A 127 6.55 -4.00 1.99
N GLY A 128 7.31 -4.51 2.96
CA GLY A 128 8.60 -3.96 3.35
C GLY A 128 9.63 -4.02 2.21
N THR A 129 9.64 -5.11 1.44
CA THR A 129 10.48 -5.24 0.23
C THR A 129 10.07 -4.20 -0.81
N PHE A 130 8.76 -4.00 -1.00
CA PHE A 130 8.24 -2.99 -1.91
C PHE A 130 8.61 -1.56 -1.48
N LEU A 131 8.56 -1.25 -0.18
CA LEU A 131 9.04 0.03 0.36
C LEU A 131 10.51 0.27 0.04
N VAL A 132 11.36 -0.74 0.27
CA VAL A 132 12.80 -0.64 -0.05
C VAL A 132 12.98 -0.35 -1.54
N TYR A 133 12.25 -1.04 -2.41
CA TYR A 133 12.26 -0.75 -3.84
C TYR A 133 11.82 0.69 -4.14
N GLN A 134 10.68 1.17 -3.60
CA GLN A 134 10.18 2.53 -3.82
C GLN A 134 11.20 3.59 -3.39
N VAL A 135 11.82 3.41 -2.23
CA VAL A 135 12.82 4.33 -1.71
C VAL A 135 14.08 4.27 -2.58
N THR A 136 14.66 3.09 -2.79
CA THR A 136 15.93 2.95 -3.51
C THR A 136 15.80 3.35 -4.98
N TYR A 137 14.83 2.80 -5.71
CA TYR A 137 14.67 3.02 -7.13
C TYR A 137 14.18 4.45 -7.42
N TRP A 138 13.03 4.86 -6.90
CA TRP A 138 12.44 6.16 -7.29
C TRP A 138 13.11 7.36 -6.63
N ASN A 139 13.56 7.24 -5.38
CA ASN A 139 14.15 8.40 -4.70
C ASN A 139 15.65 8.55 -4.97
N PHE A 140 16.39 7.46 -5.20
CA PHE A 140 17.84 7.52 -5.41
C PHE A 140 18.29 7.19 -6.82
N LEU A 141 17.85 6.08 -7.43
CA LEU A 141 18.40 5.63 -8.73
C LEU A 141 17.81 6.41 -9.93
N TRP A 142 16.49 6.43 -10.04
CA TRP A 142 15.78 7.01 -11.19
C TRP A 142 16.06 8.50 -11.45
N PRO A 143 16.15 9.37 -10.43
CA PRO A 143 16.45 10.79 -10.65
C PRO A 143 17.82 10.98 -11.28
N ASN A 144 18.81 10.20 -10.84
CA ASN A 144 20.17 10.26 -11.37
C ASN A 144 20.22 9.79 -12.83
N LEU A 145 19.47 8.73 -13.17
CA LEU A 145 19.35 8.25 -14.56
C LEU A 145 18.69 9.26 -15.50
N LYS A 146 17.86 10.17 -14.98
CA LYS A 146 17.25 11.25 -15.76
C LYS A 146 18.17 12.46 -15.93
N VAL A 147 19.09 12.72 -15.00
CA VAL A 147 20.05 13.83 -15.14
C VAL A 147 21.04 13.56 -16.29
N GLU A 148 21.25 12.29 -16.66
CA GLU A 148 22.12 11.86 -17.75
C GLU A 148 21.44 11.77 -19.14
N ARG A 149 20.13 12.07 -19.25
CA ARG A 149 19.39 12.11 -20.53
C ARG A 149 18.98 13.53 -20.89
#